data_AF-A0A815FVQ8-F1
#
_entry.id   AF-A0A815FVQ8-F1
#
_cell.length_a   1.000
_cell.length_b   1.000
_cell.length_c   1.000
_cell.angle_alpha   90.00
_cell.angle_beta   90.00
_cell.angle_gamma   90.00
#
_symmetry.space_group_name_H-M   'P 1'
#
loop_
_entity.id
_entity.type
_entity.pdbx_description
1 polymer ?
#
loop_
_entity_poly.entity_id
_entity_poly.type
_entity_poly.pdbx_seq_one_letter_code
_entity_poly.pdbx_strand_id
1 'polypeptide(L)'
;MELSLYKYNIAAGKKKFFRCNKGKARGKQCDADIYLLFESTNDKVVLFRTTSDHIHDNIEEKPSRITTEVKKIIQELFELKLKLKAIIEVLHGRGIAVPSIHQLNNLLRSIMSTKLGPTSISLGEIEQRCLESSQSIPESADTPFVASHQIIYDDENENGDIDDGDINENNTTNLDRYFHLFGMAVCYNEATQNFRFIFRALQEGLQKLNLEEINPEFLITDCADATRNTFQDVFGEKPMVICWAHMRRKVHKNERLFMKASNVFVKKWSKTEPNFVECFQNEWLTTHDAWHEGVDHFTPSTNNALEATNNAIKKENTLRERLLLS
;
A
#
# COMPACT_ATOMS: atom_id res chain seq x y z
N MET A 1 -22.02 -19.10 9.99
CA MET A 1 -23.13 -18.27 10.49
C MET A 1 -22.95 -16.88 9.87
N GLU A 2 -23.65 -16.60 8.77
CA GLU A 2 -23.49 -15.34 8.01
C GLU A 2 -24.49 -14.29 8.51
N LEU A 3 -24.10 -13.50 9.49
CA LEU A 3 -24.98 -12.53 10.12
C LEU A 3 -25.00 -11.22 9.31
N SER A 4 -26.20 -10.73 8.95
CA SER A 4 -26.36 -9.44 8.25
C SER A 4 -26.36 -8.26 9.23
N LEU A 5 -25.69 -7.16 8.86
CA LEU A 5 -25.30 -6.05 9.75
C LEU A 5 -26.20 -4.81 9.66
N TYR A 6 -26.46 -4.17 10.81
CA TYR A 6 -27.08 -2.85 10.92
C TYR A 6 -26.45 -2.07 12.10
N LYS A 7 -26.15 -0.77 11.88
CA LYS A 7 -25.39 0.10 12.80
C LYS A 7 -26.32 1.15 13.44
N TYR A 8 -26.20 1.39 14.75
CA TYR A 8 -26.80 2.54 15.45
C TYR A 8 -25.77 3.21 16.36
N ASN A 9 -25.64 4.54 16.28
CA ASN A 9 -24.78 5.33 17.16
C ASN A 9 -25.59 5.80 18.37
N ILE A 10 -25.10 5.56 19.58
CA ILE A 10 -25.68 6.05 20.83
C ILE A 10 -24.62 6.78 21.66
N ALA A 11 -25.03 7.60 22.63
CA ALA A 11 -24.10 8.35 23.48
C ALA A 11 -23.10 7.47 24.27
N ALA A 12 -23.44 6.19 24.47
CA ALA A 12 -22.58 5.21 25.14
C ALA A 12 -21.64 4.43 24.19
N GLY A 13 -21.64 4.76 22.89
CA GLY A 13 -20.84 4.09 21.87
C GLY A 13 -21.66 3.52 20.71
N LYS A 14 -21.09 2.56 19.99
CA LYS A 14 -21.66 2.05 18.74
C LYS A 14 -22.26 0.67 18.93
N LYS A 15 -23.53 0.51 18.56
CA LYS A 15 -24.19 -0.80 18.55
C LYS A 15 -24.14 -1.40 17.15
N LYS A 16 -23.62 -2.61 17.06
CA LYS A 16 -23.57 -3.42 15.84
C LYS A 16 -24.45 -4.65 16.06
N PHE A 17 -25.63 -4.63 15.45
CA PHE A 17 -26.56 -5.73 15.57
C PHE A 17 -26.37 -6.75 14.47
N PHE A 18 -26.67 -8.00 14.81
CA PHE A 18 -26.53 -9.14 13.94
C PHE A 18 -27.85 -9.89 13.89
N ARG A 19 -28.42 -10.01 12.69
CA ARG A 19 -29.66 -10.77 12.49
C ARG A 19 -29.35 -12.24 12.34
N CYS A 20 -30.27 -13.08 12.78
CA CYS A 20 -30.27 -14.46 12.35
C CYS A 20 -30.30 -14.56 10.82
N ASN A 21 -29.36 -15.34 10.27
CA ASN A 21 -29.23 -15.56 8.83
C ASN A 21 -30.32 -16.45 8.22
N LYS A 22 -31.15 -17.06 9.08
CA LYS A 22 -32.32 -17.87 8.70
C LYS A 22 -33.59 -17.02 8.52
N GLY A 23 -33.60 -15.76 8.99
CA GLY A 23 -34.70 -14.82 8.78
C GLY A 23 -34.67 -14.19 7.37
N LYS A 24 -35.85 -13.94 6.77
CA LYS A 24 -35.93 -13.21 5.48
C LYS A 24 -35.56 -11.75 5.70
N ALA A 25 -34.69 -11.17 4.85
CA ALA A 25 -34.29 -9.75 4.96
C ALA A 25 -35.46 -8.74 4.90
N ARG A 26 -36.58 -9.12 4.25
CA ARG A 26 -37.82 -8.33 4.13
C ARG A 26 -39.04 -9.06 4.72
N GLY A 27 -38.87 -9.77 5.82
CA GLY A 27 -39.95 -10.48 6.52
C GLY A 27 -39.84 -10.39 8.05
N LYS A 28 -40.75 -11.07 8.76
CA LYS A 28 -40.70 -11.20 10.23
C LYS A 28 -39.32 -11.74 10.63
N GLN A 29 -38.60 -10.98 11.45
CA GLN A 29 -37.29 -11.37 11.96
C GLN A 29 -37.44 -12.42 13.06
N CYS A 30 -36.37 -13.17 13.28
CA CYS A 30 -36.26 -14.06 14.42
C CYS A 30 -36.26 -13.23 15.71
N ASP A 31 -36.92 -13.72 16.76
CA ASP A 31 -36.96 -13.04 18.06
C ASP A 31 -35.63 -13.15 18.83
N ALA A 32 -34.76 -14.09 18.42
CA ALA A 32 -33.39 -14.19 18.89
C ALA A 32 -32.47 -13.20 18.16
N ASP A 33 -31.89 -12.27 18.92
CA ASP A 33 -31.00 -11.22 18.44
C ASP A 33 -29.70 -11.17 19.25
N ILE A 34 -28.61 -10.79 18.56
CA ILE A 34 -27.34 -10.47 19.22
C ILE A 34 -26.84 -9.11 18.74
N TYR A 35 -26.16 -8.38 19.62
CA TYR A 35 -25.46 -7.17 19.23
C TYR A 35 -24.14 -7.01 20.00
N LEU A 36 -23.18 -6.37 19.34
CA LEU A 36 -21.94 -5.91 19.96
C LEU A 36 -22.09 -4.43 20.29
N LEU A 37 -21.75 -4.05 21.52
CA LEU A 37 -21.57 -2.67 21.93
C LEU A 37 -20.07 -2.36 21.96
N PHE A 38 -19.65 -1.42 21.13
CA PHE A 38 -18.33 -0.81 21.17
C PHE A 38 -18.44 0.43 22.06
N GLU A 39 -17.94 0.36 23.29
CA GLU A 39 -18.06 1.47 24.23
C GLU A 39 -17.22 2.67 23.77
N SER A 40 -17.74 3.88 23.95
CA SER A 40 -17.01 5.09 23.52
C SER A 40 -15.89 5.52 24.48
N THR A 41 -15.80 4.88 25.64
CA THR A 41 -14.89 5.28 26.73
C THR A 41 -13.75 4.29 26.97
N ASN A 42 -13.74 3.15 26.29
CA ASN A 42 -12.70 2.13 26.41
C ASN A 42 -12.70 1.18 25.20
N ASP A 43 -11.65 0.38 25.06
CA ASP A 43 -11.48 -0.60 23.97
C ASP A 43 -12.22 -1.93 24.23
N LYS A 44 -13.25 -1.94 25.07
CA LYS A 44 -14.01 -3.15 25.36
C LYS A 44 -15.17 -3.28 24.38
N VAL A 45 -15.36 -4.51 23.91
CA VAL A 45 -16.53 -4.90 23.12
C VAL A 45 -17.39 -5.82 23.96
N VAL A 46 -18.63 -5.41 24.23
CA VAL A 46 -19.57 -6.19 25.02
C VAL A 46 -20.57 -6.89 24.11
N LEU A 47 -20.66 -8.22 24.24
CA LEU A 47 -21.63 -9.04 23.51
C LEU A 47 -22.93 -9.16 24.30
N PHE A 48 -24.03 -8.71 23.69
CA PHE A 48 -25.38 -8.90 24.19
C PHE A 48 -26.10 -9.97 23.37
N ARG A 49 -26.78 -10.87 24.07
CA ARG A 49 -27.61 -11.93 23.48
C ARG A 49 -28.98 -11.90 24.15
N THR A 50 -30.04 -11.99 23.36
CA THR A 50 -31.38 -12.23 23.90
C THR A 50 -31.47 -13.66 24.45
N THR A 51 -32.32 -13.88 25.45
CA THR A 51 -32.62 -15.21 25.97
C THR A 51 -33.66 -15.98 25.15
N SER A 52 -34.25 -15.34 24.14
CA SER A 52 -35.26 -15.94 23.26
C SER A 52 -34.65 -17.02 22.36
N ASP A 53 -35.36 -18.13 22.22
CA ASP A 53 -35.00 -19.20 21.28
C ASP A 53 -35.30 -18.82 19.83
N HIS A 54 -34.62 -19.47 18.90
CA HIS A 54 -34.88 -19.30 17.47
C HIS A 54 -36.25 -19.88 17.09
N ILE A 55 -37.16 -19.02 16.61
CA ILE A 55 -38.54 -19.38 16.23
C ILE A 55 -38.69 -19.95 14.80
N HIS A 56 -37.62 -20.47 14.21
CA HIS A 56 -37.64 -21.03 12.86
C HIS A 56 -37.02 -22.44 12.83
N ASP A 57 -37.72 -23.37 12.19
CA ASP A 57 -37.22 -24.71 11.95
C ASP A 57 -36.03 -24.69 10.97
N ASN A 58 -35.20 -25.72 11.03
CA ASN A 58 -34.10 -25.91 10.08
C ASN A 58 -34.65 -25.97 8.66
N ILE A 59 -34.58 -24.85 7.93
CA ILE A 59 -34.75 -24.85 6.48
C ILE A 59 -33.71 -25.84 5.95
N GLU A 60 -34.17 -26.81 5.15
CA GLU A 60 -33.33 -27.74 4.39
C GLU A 60 -32.08 -27.01 3.89
N GLU A 61 -30.91 -27.59 4.12
CA GLU A 61 -29.65 -27.04 3.63
C GLU A 61 -29.85 -26.66 2.16
N LYS A 62 -29.81 -25.35 1.85
CA LYS A 62 -29.88 -24.92 0.46
C LYS A 62 -28.78 -25.68 -0.26
N PRO A 63 -29.09 -26.51 -1.28
CA PRO A 63 -28.07 -27.26 -1.96
C PRO A 63 -27.01 -26.28 -2.44
N SER A 64 -25.75 -26.55 -2.11
CA SER A 64 -24.62 -25.79 -2.63
C SER A 64 -24.85 -25.60 -4.12
N ARG A 65 -24.98 -24.34 -4.57
CA ARG A 65 -25.33 -24.04 -5.98
C ARG A 65 -24.33 -24.64 -6.99
N ILE A 66 -23.16 -25.07 -6.52
CA ILE A 66 -22.21 -25.93 -7.24
C ILE A 66 -22.14 -27.27 -6.51
N THR A 67 -22.37 -28.37 -7.22
CA THR A 67 -22.25 -29.73 -6.66
C THR A 67 -20.81 -30.06 -6.28
N THR A 68 -20.63 -31.00 -5.35
CA THR A 68 -19.31 -31.42 -4.86
C THR A 68 -18.44 -31.97 -5.99
N GLU A 69 -19.03 -32.72 -6.93
CA GLU A 69 -18.37 -33.22 -8.13
C GLU A 69 -17.81 -32.09 -9.00
N VAL A 70 -18.60 -31.02 -9.20
CA VAL A 70 -18.16 -29.89 -10.03
C VAL A 70 -17.08 -29.08 -9.32
N LYS A 71 -17.12 -28.96 -7.99
CA LYS A 71 -16.04 -28.34 -7.21
C LYS A 71 -14.72 -29.10 -7.36
N LYS A 72 -14.74 -30.44 -7.31
CA LYS A 72 -13.54 -31.27 -7.52
C LYS A 72 -12.95 -31.06 -8.92
N ILE A 73 -13.77 -31.07 -9.96
CA ILE A 73 -13.32 -30.81 -11.34
C ILE A 73 -12.69 -29.42 -11.46
N ILE A 74 -13.34 -28.38 -10.90
CA ILE A 74 -12.79 -27.02 -10.91
C ILE A 74 -11.44 -26.97 -10.19
N GLN A 75 -11.31 -27.68 -9.07
CA GLN A 75 -10.06 -27.76 -8.31
C GLN A 75 -8.94 -28.42 -9.13
N GLU A 76 -9.21 -29.54 -9.80
CA GLU A 76 -8.24 -30.20 -10.70
C GLU A 76 -7.79 -29.27 -11.84
N LEU A 77 -8.74 -28.56 -12.46
CA LEU A 77 -8.42 -27.59 -13.53
C LEU A 77 -7.62 -26.40 -13.00
N PHE A 78 -7.86 -25.99 -11.75
CA PHE A 78 -7.08 -24.97 -11.07
C PHE A 78 -5.63 -25.43 -10.79
N GLU A 79 -5.42 -26.67 -10.36
CA GLU A 79 -4.06 -27.23 -10.17
C GLU A 79 -3.24 -27.26 -11.46
N LEU A 80 -3.93 -27.43 -12.60
CA LEU A 80 -3.33 -27.32 -13.94
C LEU A 80 -3.04 -25.87 -14.36
N LYS A 81 -3.26 -24.89 -13.48
CA LYS A 81 -3.07 -23.44 -13.70
C LYS A 81 -3.90 -22.88 -14.86
N LEU A 82 -5.07 -23.45 -15.14
CA LEU A 82 -5.97 -22.90 -16.15
C LEU A 82 -6.57 -21.57 -15.68
N LYS A 83 -6.67 -20.60 -16.60
CA LYS A 83 -7.40 -19.36 -16.39
C LYS A 83 -8.91 -19.59 -16.38
N LEU A 84 -9.64 -18.67 -15.77
CA LEU A 84 -11.11 -18.72 -15.63
C LEU A 84 -11.84 -19.05 -16.95
N LYS A 85 -11.46 -18.39 -18.05
CA LYS A 85 -12.07 -18.61 -19.37
C LYS A 85 -11.88 -20.06 -19.86
N ALA A 86 -10.67 -20.60 -19.70
CA ALA A 86 -10.36 -21.98 -20.08
C ALA A 86 -11.11 -22.99 -19.19
N ILE A 87 -11.27 -22.69 -17.89
CA ILE A 87 -12.09 -23.53 -17.00
C ILE A 87 -13.55 -23.57 -17.50
N ILE A 88 -14.12 -22.42 -17.88
CA ILE A 88 -15.49 -22.33 -18.41
C ILE A 88 -15.63 -23.14 -19.70
N GLU A 89 -14.67 -23.03 -20.63
CA GLU A 89 -14.66 -23.77 -21.89
C GLU A 89 -14.59 -25.29 -21.65
N VAL A 90 -13.76 -25.74 -20.71
CA VAL A 90 -13.66 -27.17 -20.36
C VAL A 90 -14.95 -27.69 -19.72
N LEU A 91 -15.57 -26.92 -18.82
CA LEU A 91 -16.85 -27.30 -18.22
C LEU A 91 -17.96 -27.42 -19.27
N HIS A 92 -18.04 -26.46 -20.19
CA HIS A 92 -18.98 -26.47 -21.31
C HIS A 92 -18.73 -27.67 -22.23
N GLY A 93 -17.47 -27.95 -22.59
CA GLY A 93 -17.09 -29.10 -23.41
C GLY A 93 -17.40 -30.46 -22.78
N ARG A 94 -17.46 -30.54 -21.45
CA ARG A 94 -17.85 -31.75 -20.71
C ARG A 94 -19.37 -31.89 -20.51
N GLY A 95 -20.19 -30.96 -21.04
CA GLY A 95 -21.63 -30.96 -20.84
C GLY A 95 -22.06 -30.68 -19.40
N ILE A 96 -21.18 -30.10 -18.58
CA ILE A 96 -21.45 -29.76 -17.18
C ILE A 96 -22.09 -28.38 -17.14
N ALA A 97 -23.17 -28.23 -16.35
CA ALA A 97 -23.79 -26.94 -16.13
C ALA A 97 -22.78 -25.94 -15.54
N VAL A 98 -22.44 -24.90 -16.30
CA VAL A 98 -21.41 -23.93 -15.95
C VAL A 98 -21.91 -23.03 -14.81
N PRO A 99 -21.22 -22.97 -13.65
CA PRO A 99 -21.54 -22.01 -12.61
C PRO A 99 -21.37 -20.58 -13.11
N SER A 100 -22.11 -19.62 -12.53
CA SER A 100 -21.88 -18.21 -12.86
C SER A 100 -20.45 -17.78 -12.55
N ILE A 101 -19.95 -16.79 -13.29
CA ILE A 101 -18.61 -16.19 -13.09
C ILE A 101 -18.38 -15.82 -11.63
N HIS A 102 -19.38 -15.26 -10.95
CA HIS A 102 -19.29 -14.89 -9.54
C HIS A 102 -19.08 -16.10 -8.63
N GLN A 103 -19.82 -17.20 -8.86
CA GLN A 103 -19.66 -18.43 -8.06
C GLN A 103 -18.31 -19.09 -8.30
N LEU A 104 -17.84 -19.09 -9.56
CA LEU A 104 -16.53 -19.63 -9.91
C LEU A 104 -15.41 -18.81 -9.26
N ASN A 105 -15.48 -17.48 -9.34
CA ASN A 105 -14.52 -16.60 -8.67
C ASN A 105 -14.50 -16.81 -7.15
N ASN A 106 -15.66 -16.92 -6.50
CA ASN A 106 -15.72 -17.16 -5.06
C ASN A 106 -15.11 -18.53 -4.68
N LEU A 107 -15.39 -19.57 -5.47
CA LEU A 107 -14.81 -20.90 -5.26
C LEU A 107 -13.29 -20.88 -5.43
N LEU A 108 -12.79 -20.27 -6.50
CA LEU A 108 -11.34 -20.17 -6.74
C LEU A 108 -10.64 -19.34 -5.65
N ARG A 109 -11.24 -18.22 -5.22
CA ARG A 109 -10.73 -17.46 -4.06
C ARG A 109 -10.67 -18.31 -2.79
N SER A 110 -11.70 -19.11 -2.53
CA SER A 110 -11.70 -20.01 -1.39
C SER A 110 -10.59 -21.05 -1.48
N ILE A 111 -10.41 -21.69 -2.64
CA ILE A 111 -9.35 -22.69 -2.86
C ILE A 111 -7.97 -22.05 -2.65
N MET A 112 -7.75 -20.88 -3.24
CA MET A 112 -6.50 -20.12 -3.09
C MET A 112 -6.24 -19.71 -1.64
N SER A 113 -7.25 -19.19 -0.94
CA SER A 113 -7.12 -18.80 0.47
C SER A 113 -6.79 -19.99 1.37
N THR A 114 -7.33 -21.18 1.10
CA THR A 114 -7.03 -22.39 1.86
C THR A 114 -5.63 -22.93 1.57
N LYS A 115 -5.16 -22.83 0.32
CA LYS A 115 -3.83 -23.36 -0.08
C LYS A 115 -2.67 -22.42 0.18
N LEU A 116 -2.83 -21.13 -0.15
CA LEU A 116 -1.76 -20.14 -0.17
C LEU A 116 -1.87 -19.13 0.97
N GLY A 117 -2.98 -19.15 1.71
CA GLY A 117 -3.30 -18.16 2.74
C GLY A 117 -4.05 -16.95 2.18
N PRO A 118 -4.43 -16.00 3.06
CA PRO A 118 -5.19 -14.82 2.67
C PRO A 118 -4.37 -13.91 1.73
N THR A 119 -5.09 -13.15 0.92
CA THR A 119 -4.51 -12.14 0.00
C THR A 119 -4.26 -10.81 0.68
N SER A 120 -4.97 -10.55 1.78
CA SER A 120 -4.82 -9.37 2.62
C SER A 120 -4.06 -9.76 3.88
N ILE A 121 -3.25 -8.82 4.36
CA ILE A 121 -2.68 -8.85 5.71
C ILE A 121 -3.40 -7.77 6.53
N SER A 122 -3.76 -8.08 7.76
CA SER A 122 -4.39 -7.11 8.66
C SER A 122 -3.34 -6.17 9.26
N LEU A 123 -3.76 -4.97 9.66
CA LEU A 123 -2.87 -4.00 10.30
C LEU A 123 -2.23 -4.56 11.58
N GLY A 124 -2.98 -5.30 12.40
CA GLY A 124 -2.45 -5.94 13.60
C GLY A 124 -1.42 -7.03 13.30
N GLU A 125 -1.55 -7.77 12.19
CA GLU A 125 -0.51 -8.70 11.75
C GLU A 125 0.76 -7.98 11.28
N ILE A 126 0.63 -6.82 10.62
CA ILE A 126 1.78 -5.98 10.26
C ILE A 126 2.47 -5.45 11.52
N GLU A 127 1.70 -4.89 12.45
CA GLU A 127 2.21 -4.34 13.72
C GLU A 127 3.01 -5.39 14.50
N GLN A 128 2.43 -6.58 14.66
CA GLN A 128 3.09 -7.68 15.35
C GLN A 128 4.42 -8.07 14.67
N ARG A 129 4.45 -8.13 13.33
CA ARG A 129 5.69 -8.41 12.58
C ARG A 129 6.73 -7.30 12.74
N CYS A 130 6.30 -6.04 12.77
CA CYS A 130 7.17 -4.91 13.02
C CYS A 130 7.78 -4.97 14.42
N LEU A 131 6.97 -5.28 15.44
CA LEU A 131 7.43 -5.46 16.82
C LEU A 131 8.45 -6.60 16.91
N GLU A 132 8.13 -7.78 16.39
CA GLU A 132 9.02 -8.95 16.38
C GLU A 132 10.33 -8.67 15.68
N SER A 133 10.29 -8.06 14.49
CA SER A 133 11.50 -7.71 13.74
C SER A 133 12.36 -6.67 14.47
N SER A 134 11.74 -5.73 15.18
CA SER A 134 12.47 -4.67 15.90
C SER A 134 13.16 -5.14 17.19
N GLN A 135 12.82 -6.33 17.71
CA GLN A 135 13.33 -6.84 18.99
C GLN A 135 14.76 -7.36 18.92
N SER A 136 15.20 -7.87 17.77
CA SER A 136 16.54 -8.42 17.61
C SER A 136 17.19 -7.93 16.32
N ILE A 137 18.46 -7.54 16.43
CA ILE A 137 19.30 -7.20 15.29
C ILE A 137 19.62 -8.51 14.55
N PRO A 138 19.37 -8.61 13.24
CA PRO A 138 19.72 -9.80 12.48
C PRO A 138 21.23 -10.05 12.45
N GLU A 139 21.63 -11.32 12.47
CA GLU A 139 23.05 -11.71 12.33
C GLU A 139 23.58 -11.56 10.90
N SER A 140 22.68 -11.58 9.90
CA SER A 140 23.01 -11.43 8.48
C SER A 140 22.62 -10.05 7.97
N ALA A 141 23.50 -9.41 7.20
CA ALA A 141 23.24 -8.14 6.53
C ALA A 141 22.15 -8.23 5.46
N ASP A 142 21.88 -9.42 4.93
CA ASP A 142 20.84 -9.66 3.92
C ASP A 142 19.45 -9.89 4.54
N THR A 143 19.36 -9.90 5.87
CA THR A 143 18.08 -10.09 6.58
C THR A 143 17.46 -8.72 6.88
N PRO A 144 16.24 -8.44 6.39
CA PRO A 144 15.58 -7.16 6.66
C PRO A 144 15.26 -6.99 8.15
N PHE A 145 15.40 -5.75 8.63
CA PHE A 145 15.13 -5.34 10.00
C PHE A 145 14.23 -4.10 10.02
N VAL A 146 13.26 -4.08 10.93
CA VAL A 146 12.39 -2.91 11.13
C VAL A 146 13.05 -1.92 12.08
N ALA A 147 13.63 -0.87 11.52
CA ALA A 147 14.27 0.21 12.27
C ALA A 147 13.29 0.98 13.17
N SER A 148 12.13 1.34 12.63
CA SER A 148 11.06 2.02 13.35
C SER A 148 9.72 1.76 12.65
N HIS A 149 8.61 1.82 13.40
CA HIS A 149 7.26 1.77 12.84
C HIS A 149 6.35 2.70 13.63
N GLN A 150 5.37 3.29 12.94
CA GLN A 150 4.34 4.12 13.53
C GLN A 150 3.00 3.80 12.87
N ILE A 151 1.98 3.59 13.70
CA ILE A 151 0.61 3.39 13.22
C ILE A 151 -0.19 4.63 13.57
N ILE A 152 -0.76 5.26 12.54
CA ILE A 152 -1.62 6.44 12.68
C ILE A 152 -3.03 5.98 12.35
N TYR A 153 -3.92 6.09 13.34
CA TYR A 153 -5.35 5.83 13.16
C TYR A 153 -6.03 7.14 12.76
N ASP A 154 -6.62 7.19 11.57
CA ASP A 154 -7.57 8.25 11.22
C ASP A 154 -8.93 7.88 11.80
N ASP A 155 -9.38 8.62 12.82
CA ASP A 155 -10.70 8.43 13.44
C ASP A 155 -11.88 8.62 12.44
N GLU A 156 -11.60 9.13 11.23
CA GLU A 156 -12.60 9.41 10.19
C GLU A 156 -12.80 8.27 9.17
N ASN A 157 -11.90 7.26 9.10
CA ASN A 157 -12.00 6.15 8.15
C ASN A 157 -12.56 4.87 8.81
N GLU A 158 -13.89 4.80 8.91
CA GLU A 158 -14.65 3.67 9.48
C GLU A 158 -14.58 2.33 8.71
N ASN A 159 -13.91 2.32 7.55
CA ASN A 159 -13.71 1.13 6.74
C ASN A 159 -12.21 0.83 6.78
N GLY A 160 -11.79 -0.10 7.64
CA GLY A 160 -10.39 -0.51 7.81
C GLY A 160 -9.79 -1.24 6.60
N ASP A 161 -10.11 -0.79 5.40
CA ASP A 161 -9.41 -1.13 4.17
C ASP A 161 -8.19 -0.19 4.08
N ILE A 162 -6.99 -0.78 4.01
CA ILE A 162 -5.76 -0.04 3.73
C ILE A 162 -5.88 0.42 2.27
N ASP A 163 -6.18 1.71 2.06
CA ASP A 163 -6.10 2.33 0.73
C ASP A 163 -4.65 2.31 0.25
N ASP A 164 -4.44 2.31 -1.07
CA ASP A 164 -3.14 2.14 -1.74
C ASP A 164 -2.01 2.93 -1.05
N GLY A 165 -1.18 2.25 -0.25
CA GLY A 165 -0.06 2.87 0.45
C GLY A 165 1.13 3.10 -0.48
N ASP A 166 1.76 4.27 -0.37
CA ASP A 166 2.98 4.60 -1.11
C ASP A 166 4.20 3.93 -0.47
N ILE A 167 5.06 3.35 -1.30
CA ILE A 167 6.34 2.76 -0.87
C ILE A 167 7.46 3.72 -1.24
N ASN A 168 8.14 4.23 -0.21
CA ASN A 168 9.33 5.08 -0.33
C ASN A 168 10.60 4.22 -0.20
N GLU A 169 11.42 4.21 -1.25
CA GLU A 169 12.72 3.51 -1.26
C GLU A 169 13.85 4.51 -0.98
N ASN A 170 14.66 4.25 0.06
CA ASN A 170 15.84 5.05 0.40
C ASN A 170 17.12 4.35 -0.05
N ASN A 171 17.89 5.03 -0.88
CA ASN A 171 19.05 4.46 -1.56
C ASN A 171 20.27 5.35 -1.41
N THR A 172 21.45 4.73 -1.30
CA THR A 172 22.74 5.43 -1.23
C THR A 172 23.66 4.92 -2.33
N THR A 173 24.59 5.77 -2.76
CA THR A 173 25.69 5.39 -3.65
C THR A 173 26.98 5.59 -2.89
N ASN A 174 27.82 4.56 -2.81
CA ASN A 174 29.13 4.67 -2.16
C ASN A 174 30.19 5.29 -3.10
N LEU A 175 31.38 5.57 -2.57
CA LEU A 175 32.50 6.14 -3.33
C LEU A 175 32.93 5.29 -4.55
N ASP A 176 32.61 3.99 -4.53
CA ASP A 176 32.88 3.02 -5.59
C ASP A 176 31.74 2.91 -6.62
N ARG A 177 30.71 3.76 -6.53
CA ARG A 177 29.53 3.81 -7.42
C ARG A 177 28.62 2.57 -7.37
N TYR A 178 28.70 1.80 -6.29
CA TYR A 178 27.72 0.76 -6.02
C TYR A 178 26.48 1.36 -5.36
N PHE A 179 25.32 0.97 -5.90
CA PHE A 179 24.02 1.36 -5.41
C PHE A 179 23.59 0.39 -4.30
N HIS A 180 23.27 0.93 -3.13
CA HIS A 180 22.82 0.15 -1.98
C HIS A 180 21.45 0.63 -1.54
N LEU A 181 20.47 -0.27 -1.58
CA LEU A 181 19.19 -0.07 -0.91
C LEU A 181 19.44 -0.25 0.59
N PHE A 182 19.25 0.81 1.38
CA PHE A 182 19.53 0.78 2.82
C PHE A 182 18.26 0.95 3.67
N GLY A 183 17.13 1.32 3.05
CA GLY A 183 15.86 1.46 3.77
C GLY A 183 14.67 1.47 2.83
N MET A 184 13.54 0.97 3.33
CA MET A 184 12.25 1.04 2.65
C MET A 184 11.20 1.45 3.69
N ALA A 185 10.29 2.32 3.30
CA ALA A 185 9.20 2.77 4.14
C ALA A 185 7.87 2.62 3.39
N VAL A 186 6.84 2.20 4.11
CA VAL A 186 5.47 2.17 3.61
C VAL A 186 4.72 3.29 4.31
N CYS A 187 4.17 4.23 3.54
CA CYS A 187 3.50 5.41 4.04
C CYS A 187 2.11 5.52 3.42
N TYR A 188 1.17 6.10 4.17
CA TYR A 188 -0.19 6.33 3.65
C TYR A 188 -0.24 7.45 2.58
N ASN A 189 0.70 8.40 2.64
CA ASN A 189 0.81 9.48 1.67
C ASN A 189 2.25 10.05 1.64
N GLU A 190 2.48 11.07 0.82
CA GLU A 190 3.78 11.78 0.70
C GLU A 190 3.81 13.10 1.50
N ALA A 191 3.25 13.13 2.72
CA ALA A 191 3.30 14.32 3.57
C ALA A 191 4.68 14.54 4.23
N THR A 192 5.00 15.79 4.56
CA THR A 192 6.25 16.20 5.26
C THR A 192 6.50 15.38 6.53
N GLN A 193 5.46 15.08 7.31
CA GLN A 193 5.59 14.30 8.53
C GLN A 193 6.08 12.86 8.27
N ASN A 194 5.71 12.27 7.13
CA ASN A 194 6.10 10.91 6.77
C ASN A 194 7.58 10.88 6.39
N PHE A 195 8.04 11.84 5.58
CA PHE A 195 9.48 11.98 5.30
C PHE A 195 10.27 12.24 6.59
N ARG A 196 9.72 13.02 7.54
CA ARG A 196 10.39 13.27 8.83
C ARG A 196 10.58 11.99 9.61
N PHE A 197 9.52 11.19 9.67
CA PHE A 197 9.57 9.88 10.29
C PHE A 197 10.63 9.01 9.60
N ILE A 198 10.64 8.94 8.26
CA ILE A 198 11.60 8.13 7.49
C ILE A 198 13.05 8.50 7.83
N PHE A 199 13.41 9.79 7.76
CA PHE A 199 14.79 10.22 8.01
C PHE A 199 15.23 10.05 9.47
N ARG A 200 14.32 10.23 10.43
CA ARG A 200 14.61 9.96 11.84
C ARG A 200 14.73 8.47 12.14
N ALA A 201 13.84 7.66 11.58
CA ALA A 201 13.88 6.20 11.69
C ALA A 201 15.19 5.62 11.15
N LEU A 202 15.76 6.24 10.11
CA LEU A 202 17.09 5.88 9.62
C LEU A 202 18.17 6.12 10.67
N GLN A 203 18.23 7.31 11.27
CA GLN A 203 19.21 7.63 12.32
C GLN A 203 19.04 6.72 13.54
N GLU A 204 17.80 6.51 13.98
CA GLU A 204 17.48 5.57 15.06
C GLU A 204 17.93 4.14 14.72
N GLY A 205 17.73 3.70 13.48
CA GLY A 205 18.18 2.40 12.99
C GLY A 205 19.70 2.26 13.04
N LEU A 206 20.45 3.25 12.57
CA LEU A 206 21.92 3.27 12.64
C LEU A 206 22.41 3.21 14.09
N GLN A 207 21.81 3.99 14.98
CA GLN A 207 22.15 3.96 16.41
C GLN A 207 21.86 2.59 17.04
N LYS A 208 20.72 1.95 16.73
CA LYS A 208 20.41 0.60 17.20
C LYS A 208 21.43 -0.44 16.74
N LEU A 209 21.91 -0.29 15.50
CA LEU A 209 22.94 -1.15 14.91
C LEU A 209 24.36 -0.81 15.39
N ASN A 210 24.52 0.20 16.26
CA ASN A 210 25.81 0.72 16.69
C ASN A 210 26.70 1.13 15.50
N LEU A 211 26.07 1.71 14.48
CA LEU A 211 26.70 2.28 13.30
C LEU A 211 26.82 3.80 13.43
N GLU A 212 27.74 4.38 12.68
CA GLU A 212 27.90 5.83 12.61
C GLU A 212 26.66 6.49 11.98
N GLU A 213 26.28 7.65 12.51
CA GLU A 213 25.19 8.44 11.95
C GLU A 213 25.51 8.83 10.51
N ILE A 214 24.51 8.72 9.63
CA ILE A 214 24.67 9.15 8.25
C ILE A 214 24.56 10.68 8.18
N ASN A 215 25.51 11.29 7.48
CA ASN A 215 25.53 12.72 7.22
C ASN A 215 25.64 12.98 5.71
N PRO A 216 24.56 12.78 4.92
CA PRO A 216 24.63 12.79 3.46
C PRO A 216 25.09 14.14 2.93
N GLU A 217 25.98 14.23 1.94
CA GLU A 217 26.45 15.52 1.42
C GLU A 217 25.37 16.28 0.64
N PHE A 218 24.49 15.56 -0.04
CA PHE A 218 23.38 16.10 -0.82
C PHE A 218 22.22 15.10 -0.87
N LEU A 219 21.03 15.59 -1.22
CA LEU A 219 19.84 14.76 -1.44
C LEU A 219 19.47 14.73 -2.92
N ILE A 220 19.23 13.54 -3.47
CA ILE A 220 18.62 13.37 -4.79
C ILE A 220 17.13 13.01 -4.60
N THR A 221 16.23 13.84 -5.10
CA THR A 221 14.77 13.62 -4.98
C THR A 221 14.02 14.14 -6.21
N ASP A 222 12.73 13.81 -6.36
CA ASP A 222 11.88 14.25 -7.47
C ASP A 222 11.45 15.74 -7.38
N CYS A 223 12.01 16.47 -6.42
CA CYS A 223 11.78 17.88 -6.09
C CYS A 223 10.50 18.17 -5.29
N ALA A 224 9.96 17.21 -4.54
CA ALA A 224 8.89 17.48 -3.58
C ALA A 224 9.37 18.40 -2.42
N ASP A 225 8.63 19.49 -2.17
CA ASP A 225 8.90 20.43 -1.06
C ASP A 225 8.88 19.73 0.29
N ALA A 226 7.99 18.74 0.44
CA ALA A 226 7.89 17.93 1.65
C ALA A 226 9.22 17.21 1.96
N THR A 227 9.84 16.57 0.96
CA THR A 227 11.12 15.90 1.13
C THR A 227 12.24 16.90 1.41
N ARG A 228 12.25 18.04 0.71
CA ARG A 228 13.25 19.10 0.89
C ARG A 228 13.29 19.62 2.32
N ASN A 229 12.17 20.15 2.78
CA ASN A 229 12.06 20.83 4.07
C ASN A 229 12.43 19.86 5.20
N THR A 230 12.02 18.61 5.05
CA THR A 230 12.33 17.56 6.01
C THR A 230 13.81 17.18 6.01
N PHE A 231 14.42 17.04 4.84
CA PHE A 231 15.84 16.71 4.75
C PHE A 231 16.69 17.77 5.43
N GLN A 232 16.36 19.05 5.20
CA GLN A 232 17.05 20.17 5.84
C GLN A 232 16.83 20.20 7.36
N ASP A 233 15.62 19.87 7.83
CA ASP A 233 15.30 19.77 9.25
C ASP A 233 16.09 18.66 9.97
N VAL A 234 16.35 17.54 9.30
CA VAL A 234 17.03 16.37 9.91
C VAL A 234 18.54 16.40 9.74
N PHE A 235 19.04 16.77 8.56
CA PHE A 235 20.47 16.69 8.21
C PHE A 235 21.14 18.07 8.09
N GLY A 236 20.41 19.15 8.32
CA GLY A 236 20.90 20.51 8.16
C GLY A 236 20.82 21.03 6.72
N GLU A 237 21.18 22.30 6.54
CA GLU A 237 21.12 22.96 5.23
C GLU A 237 22.18 22.37 4.28
N LYS A 238 21.69 21.70 3.23
CA LYS A 238 22.52 20.98 2.26
C LYS A 238 22.00 21.10 0.83
N PRO A 239 22.88 20.92 -0.17
CA PRO A 239 22.48 20.91 -1.57
C PRO A 239 21.44 19.83 -1.86
N MET A 240 20.47 20.17 -2.70
CA MET A 240 19.54 19.22 -3.30
C MET A 240 19.76 19.13 -4.80
N VAL A 241 19.71 17.92 -5.32
CA VAL A 241 19.79 17.61 -6.74
C VAL A 241 18.46 17.00 -7.16
N ILE A 242 17.89 17.51 -8.26
CA ILE A 242 16.67 16.92 -8.82
C ILE A 242 17.04 15.61 -9.50
N CYS A 243 16.31 14.54 -9.19
CA CYS A 243 16.50 13.23 -9.78
C CYS A 243 16.38 13.33 -11.30
N TRP A 244 17.49 13.12 -12.01
CA TRP A 244 17.57 13.23 -13.46
C TRP A 244 16.63 12.26 -14.19
N ALA A 245 16.38 11.07 -13.64
CA ALA A 245 15.41 10.14 -14.21
C ALA A 245 13.97 10.69 -14.15
N HIS A 246 13.57 11.32 -13.04
CA HIS A 246 12.27 11.98 -12.92
C HIS A 246 12.18 13.23 -13.80
N MET A 247 13.25 14.02 -13.84
CA MET A 247 13.33 15.18 -14.73
C MET A 247 13.19 14.74 -16.19
N ARG A 248 13.97 13.76 -16.65
CA ARG A 248 13.87 13.22 -18.01
C ARG A 248 12.47 12.73 -18.32
N ARG A 249 11.82 11.96 -17.44
CA ARG A 249 10.44 11.50 -17.67
C ARG A 249 9.44 12.67 -17.79
N LYS A 250 9.61 13.74 -17.00
CA LYS A 250 8.73 14.93 -17.01
C LYS A 250 9.04 15.92 -18.16
N VAL A 251 10.29 16.02 -18.61
CA VAL A 251 10.79 17.05 -19.56
C VAL A 251 11.16 16.46 -20.93
N HIS A 252 10.98 15.16 -21.14
CA HIS A 252 11.42 14.44 -22.34
C HIS A 252 10.86 15.05 -23.64
N LYS A 253 11.67 15.89 -24.30
CA LYS A 253 12.01 15.78 -25.74
C LYS A 253 12.99 16.83 -26.29
N ASN A 254 13.35 17.89 -25.56
CA ASN A 254 14.45 18.77 -25.99
C ASN A 254 14.83 19.77 -24.89
N GLU A 255 16.02 19.64 -24.33
CA GLU A 255 16.64 20.68 -23.47
C GLU A 255 16.66 22.06 -24.14
N ARG A 256 16.99 22.11 -25.44
CA ARG A 256 16.93 23.36 -26.23
C ARG A 256 15.51 23.91 -26.35
N LEU A 257 14.50 23.06 -26.33
CA LEU A 257 13.09 23.46 -26.37
C LEU A 257 12.63 23.93 -25.00
N PHE A 258 13.08 23.29 -23.91
CA PHE A 258 12.83 23.75 -22.55
C PHE A 258 13.42 25.14 -22.33
N MET A 259 14.71 25.35 -22.62
CA MET A 259 15.32 26.68 -22.48
C MET A 259 14.65 27.73 -23.37
N LYS A 260 14.26 27.38 -24.60
CA LYS A 260 13.46 28.27 -25.45
C LYS A 260 12.08 28.55 -24.87
N ALA A 261 11.39 27.55 -24.33
CA ALA A 261 10.06 27.68 -23.74
C ALA A 261 10.12 28.52 -22.45
N SER A 262 11.10 28.30 -21.58
CA SER A 262 11.35 29.10 -20.38
C SER A 262 11.64 30.56 -20.75
N ASN A 263 12.48 30.81 -21.76
CA ASN A 263 12.73 32.17 -22.25
C ASN A 263 11.47 32.83 -22.83
N VAL A 264 10.64 32.09 -23.58
CA VAL A 264 9.37 32.60 -24.11
C VAL A 264 8.36 32.86 -22.98
N PHE A 265 8.33 32.00 -21.97
CA PHE A 265 7.48 32.14 -20.79
C PHE A 265 7.85 33.41 -20.00
N VAL A 266 9.12 33.57 -19.63
CA VAL A 266 9.65 34.77 -18.94
C VAL A 266 9.30 36.02 -19.74
N LYS A 267 9.53 36.02 -21.05
CA LYS A 267 9.24 37.18 -21.91
C LYS A 267 7.74 37.50 -21.99
N LYS A 268 6.87 36.49 -21.98
CA LYS A 268 5.41 36.68 -22.05
C LYS A 268 4.85 37.21 -20.75
N TRP A 269 5.31 36.71 -19.60
CA TRP A 269 4.69 36.95 -18.30
C TRP A 269 5.39 38.03 -17.47
N SER A 270 6.60 38.46 -17.83
CA SER A 270 7.36 39.50 -17.12
C SER A 270 6.65 40.85 -16.99
N LYS A 271 5.67 41.14 -17.85
CA LYS A 271 4.88 42.38 -17.79
C LYS A 271 3.62 42.27 -16.95
N THR A 272 3.04 41.07 -16.86
CA THR A 272 1.78 40.81 -16.18
C THR A 272 2.00 40.32 -14.75
N GLU A 273 2.99 39.46 -14.56
CA GLU A 273 3.30 38.82 -13.28
C GLU A 273 4.81 38.94 -12.96
N PRO A 274 5.35 40.16 -12.83
CA PRO A 274 6.79 40.39 -12.69
C PRO A 274 7.40 39.70 -11.48
N ASN A 275 6.72 39.73 -10.32
CA ASN A 275 7.22 39.15 -9.08
C ASN A 275 7.28 37.60 -9.16
N PHE A 276 6.30 36.97 -9.81
CA PHE A 276 6.33 35.53 -10.03
C PHE A 276 7.43 35.14 -11.01
N VAL A 277 7.59 35.89 -12.10
CA VAL A 277 8.63 35.62 -13.10
C VAL A 277 10.02 35.79 -12.50
N GLU A 278 10.24 36.82 -11.69
CA GLU A 278 11.50 37.02 -10.96
C GLU A 278 11.78 35.85 -10.00
N CYS A 279 10.80 35.42 -9.22
CA CYS A 279 10.90 34.23 -8.37
C CYS A 279 11.19 32.96 -9.19
N PHE A 280 10.47 32.74 -10.29
CA PHE A 280 10.66 31.59 -11.16
C PHE A 280 12.05 31.56 -11.80
N GLN A 281 12.56 32.71 -12.24
CA GLN A 281 13.91 32.82 -12.77
C GLN A 281 14.94 32.52 -11.68
N ASN A 282 14.85 33.25 -10.56
CA ASN A 282 15.81 33.18 -9.47
C ASN A 282 15.86 31.76 -8.88
N GLU A 283 14.71 31.20 -8.52
CA GLU A 283 14.63 29.87 -7.92
C GLU A 283 14.87 28.77 -8.96
N TRP A 284 14.10 28.70 -10.04
CA TRP A 284 14.04 27.49 -10.87
C TRP A 284 15.00 27.47 -12.07
N LEU A 285 15.47 28.64 -12.53
CA LEU A 285 16.38 28.71 -13.68
C LEU A 285 17.83 29.03 -13.30
N THR A 286 18.06 29.69 -12.17
CA THR A 286 19.42 30.04 -11.69
C THR A 286 19.84 29.32 -10.42
N THR A 287 19.01 29.25 -9.38
CA THR A 287 19.43 28.65 -8.09
C THR A 287 19.30 27.13 -8.09
N HIS A 288 18.31 26.59 -8.81
CA HIS A 288 18.10 25.15 -8.99
C HIS A 288 18.40 24.74 -10.44
N ASP A 289 19.53 25.21 -10.99
CA ASP A 289 20.00 24.90 -12.35
C ASP A 289 20.57 23.48 -12.51
N ALA A 290 20.60 22.71 -11.40
CA ALA A 290 20.94 21.28 -11.31
C ALA A 290 19.97 20.33 -12.02
N TRP A 291 19.33 20.80 -13.08
CA TRP A 291 18.46 20.00 -13.93
C TRP A 291 19.24 19.25 -15.01
N HIS A 292 20.53 19.50 -15.28
CA HIS A 292 21.29 18.76 -16.30
C HIS A 292 22.36 17.82 -15.75
N GLU A 293 22.61 16.71 -16.45
CA GLU A 293 23.56 15.64 -16.06
C GLU A 293 25.00 16.13 -15.82
N GLY A 294 25.36 17.29 -16.38
CA GLY A 294 26.65 17.94 -16.16
C GLY A 294 26.85 18.64 -14.81
N VAL A 295 25.79 18.82 -13.99
CA VAL A 295 25.90 19.49 -12.68
C VAL A 295 26.48 18.56 -11.61
N ASP A 296 26.29 17.24 -11.76
CA ASP A 296 26.96 16.26 -10.92
C ASP A 296 27.34 15.01 -11.73
N HIS A 297 28.64 14.91 -12.04
CA HIS A 297 29.22 13.79 -12.78
C HIS A 297 29.24 12.47 -12.00
N PHE A 298 28.93 12.49 -10.70
CA PHE A 298 28.96 11.33 -9.82
C PHE A 298 27.57 10.80 -9.47
N THR A 299 26.50 11.51 -9.83
CA THR A 299 25.11 11.07 -9.63
C THR A 299 24.64 10.09 -10.72
N PRO A 300 23.95 8.98 -10.38
CA PRO A 300 23.45 8.03 -11.37
C PRO A 300 22.45 8.67 -12.35
N SER A 301 22.78 8.67 -13.64
CA SER A 301 21.91 9.23 -14.69
C SER A 301 20.83 8.28 -15.22
N THR A 302 20.77 7.07 -14.65
CA THR A 302 19.77 6.06 -14.96
C THR A 302 19.07 5.61 -13.68
N ASN A 303 17.80 5.26 -13.79
CA ASN A 303 17.02 4.66 -12.71
C ASN A 303 17.10 3.14 -12.72
N ASN A 304 18.06 2.54 -13.44
CA ASN A 304 18.11 1.10 -13.69
C ASN A 304 18.11 0.31 -12.39
N ALA A 305 18.79 0.80 -11.34
CA ALA A 305 18.81 0.15 -10.04
C ALA A 305 17.43 0.19 -9.36
N LEU A 306 16.77 1.36 -9.32
CA LEU A 306 15.39 1.50 -8.80
C LEU A 306 14.40 0.61 -9.57
N GLU A 307 14.46 0.63 -10.91
CA GLU A 307 13.58 -0.19 -11.75
C GLU A 307 13.87 -1.69 -11.58
N ALA A 308 15.13 -2.09 -11.42
CA ALA A 308 15.51 -3.47 -11.16
C ALA A 308 14.99 -3.95 -9.79
N THR A 309 15.17 -3.17 -8.73
CA THR A 309 14.63 -3.46 -7.39
C THR A 309 13.12 -3.58 -7.41
N ASN A 310 12.44 -2.59 -8.01
CA ASN A 310 10.98 -2.62 -8.18
C ASN A 310 10.50 -3.87 -8.94
N ASN A 311 11.24 -4.26 -9.99
CA ASN A 311 10.92 -5.47 -10.76
C ASN A 311 11.16 -6.75 -9.95
N ALA A 312 12.23 -6.82 -9.16
CA ALA A 312 12.51 -7.96 -8.29
C ALA A 312 11.42 -8.10 -7.22
N ILE A 313 11.05 -7.02 -6.54
CA ILE A 313 9.94 -6.99 -5.57
C ILE A 313 8.65 -7.51 -6.23
N LYS A 314 8.28 -6.94 -7.38
CA LYS A 314 7.05 -7.30 -8.12
C LYS A 314 7.03 -8.75 -8.63
N LYS A 315 8.19 -9.35 -8.91
CA LYS A 315 8.30 -10.72 -9.44
C LYS A 315 8.44 -11.78 -8.36
N GLU A 316 9.19 -11.48 -7.30
CA GLU A 316 9.70 -12.48 -6.37
C GLU A 316 9.11 -12.31 -4.96
N ASN A 317 8.68 -11.11 -4.58
CA ASN A 317 8.28 -10.78 -3.21
C ASN A 317 6.87 -10.18 -3.12
N THR A 318 6.00 -10.52 -4.07
CA THR A 318 4.57 -10.16 -3.99
C THR A 318 3.73 -11.41 -3.73
N LEU A 319 2.62 -11.25 -2.99
CA LEU A 319 1.58 -12.27 -2.87
C LEU A 319 0.76 -12.43 -4.17
N ARG A 320 1.35 -12.15 -5.33
CA ARG A 320 0.66 -12.07 -6.62
C ARG A 320 0.14 -13.43 -7.07
N GLU A 321 0.81 -14.51 -6.70
CA GLU A 321 0.32 -15.88 -6.83
C GLU A 321 -0.97 -16.16 -6.03
N ARG A 322 -1.25 -15.36 -5.00
CA ARG A 322 -2.51 -15.40 -4.25
C ARG A 322 -3.60 -14.56 -4.90
N LEU A 323 -3.33 -13.86 -6.01
CA LEU A 323 -4.34 -13.14 -6.78
C LEU A 323 -4.88 -14.03 -7.91
N LEU A 324 -6.17 -13.91 -8.19
CA LEU A 324 -6.76 -14.59 -9.34
C LEU A 324 -6.12 -14.04 -10.60
N LEU A 325 -5.54 -14.92 -11.42
CA LEU A 325 -5.02 -14.56 -12.74
C LEU A 325 -6.19 -14.06 -13.60
N SER A 326 -6.20 -12.76 -13.90
CA SER A 326 -7.15 -12.15 -14.83
C SER A 326 -6.91 -12.53 -16.29
#